data_AF-A0A2V9VC94-F1
#
_entry.id   AF-A0A2V9VC94-F1
#
_cell.length_a   1.000
_cell.length_b   1.000
_cell.length_c   1.000
_cell.angle_alpha   90.00
_cell.angle_beta   90.00
_cell.angle_gamma   90.00
#
_symmetry.space_group_name_H-M   'P 1'
#
loop_
_entity.id
_entity.type
_entity.pdbx_description
1 polymer ?
#
loop_
_entity_poly.entity_id
_entity_poly.type
_entity_poly.pdbx_seq_one_letter_code
_entity_poly.pdbx_strand_id
1 'polypeptide(L)'
;AAPVVGLGYDGYYWGGQYFADFVVADWMSATGPNPNRSNPNRQTVLTFYGGNNLPVNAMPQARIDLLTTPFSSYESSLRSDMNRIFAGRNFDFDRDVQALYLYRWGHSMVYPKPGWPFSAPIVNGGQVTRVPSARFYARQQVGRISFGAQDVESSPANESAIGAGLRTSGEVLPLL
;
A
#
# COMPACT_ATOMS: atom_id res chain seq x y z
N ALA A 1 4.48 27.31 -13.01
CA ALA A 1 4.17 25.88 -12.92
C ALA A 1 3.02 25.56 -13.86
N ALA A 2 3.05 24.44 -14.58
CA ALA A 2 1.89 23.97 -15.32
C ALA A 2 0.96 23.19 -14.38
N PRO A 3 -0.31 23.59 -14.24
CA PRO A 3 -1.22 22.89 -13.34
C PRO A 3 -1.58 21.52 -13.91
N VAL A 4 -1.19 20.44 -13.23
CA VAL A 4 -1.67 19.10 -13.55
C VAL A 4 -3.08 18.95 -12.97
N VAL A 5 -4.07 19.49 -13.68
CA VAL A 5 -5.50 19.39 -13.34
C VAL A 5 -6.17 18.21 -14.05
N GLY A 6 -7.25 17.70 -13.46
CA GLY A 6 -8.06 16.63 -14.05
C GLY A 6 -7.47 15.22 -13.89
N LEU A 7 -6.55 15.01 -12.96
CA LEU A 7 -6.16 13.67 -12.54
C LEU A 7 -7.36 12.91 -11.95
N GLY A 8 -7.30 11.57 -11.96
CA GLY A 8 -8.16 10.66 -11.20
C GLY A 8 -7.67 10.47 -9.75
N TYR A 9 -8.40 9.71 -8.93
CA TYR A 9 -8.02 9.44 -7.53
C TYR A 9 -6.69 8.69 -7.47
N ASP A 10 -6.63 7.65 -8.28
CA ASP A 10 -5.54 6.68 -8.38
C ASP A 10 -5.21 6.52 -9.87
N GLY A 11 -3.93 6.42 -10.18
CA GLY A 11 -3.40 6.24 -11.53
C GLY A 11 -2.28 5.22 -11.54
N TYR A 12 -2.51 4.10 -12.23
CA TYR A 12 -1.51 3.07 -12.49
C TYR A 12 -0.79 3.34 -13.80
N TYR A 13 0.52 3.07 -13.82
CA TYR A 13 1.31 3.18 -15.03
C TYR A 13 2.36 2.06 -15.11
N TRP A 14 2.72 1.71 -16.33
CA TRP A 14 3.71 0.67 -16.61
C TRP A 14 5.06 1.29 -16.97
N GLY A 15 6.12 0.49 -16.80
CA GLY A 15 7.49 0.85 -17.19
C GLY A 15 8.26 1.72 -16.21
N GLY A 16 7.73 1.92 -14.99
CA GLY A 16 8.49 2.54 -13.90
C GLY A 16 9.53 1.58 -13.32
N GLN A 17 10.67 2.12 -12.89
CA GLN A 17 11.73 1.31 -12.28
C GLN A 17 11.43 0.96 -10.82
N TYR A 18 10.92 1.93 -10.04
CA TYR A 18 10.62 1.75 -8.62
C TYR A 18 9.15 1.95 -8.25
N PHE A 19 8.39 2.66 -9.08
CA PHE A 19 7.02 3.08 -8.78
C PHE A 19 6.06 2.53 -9.85
N ALA A 20 4.83 2.22 -9.43
CA ALA A 20 3.81 1.61 -10.29
C ALA A 20 2.50 2.41 -10.35
N ASP A 21 2.23 3.21 -9.33
CA ASP A 21 1.01 3.99 -9.20
C ASP A 21 1.23 5.25 -8.38
N PHE A 22 0.24 6.14 -8.44
CA PHE A 22 0.16 7.29 -7.56
C PHE A 22 -1.29 7.60 -7.19
N VAL A 23 -1.47 8.15 -5.99
CA VAL A 23 -2.74 8.70 -5.53
C VAL A 23 -2.65 10.21 -5.31
N VAL A 24 -3.77 10.90 -5.51
CA VAL A 24 -3.89 12.31 -5.15
C VAL A 24 -4.35 12.42 -3.70
N ALA A 25 -3.46 12.89 -2.81
CA ALA A 25 -3.60 12.75 -1.36
C ALA A 25 -4.90 13.35 -0.77
N ASP A 26 -5.42 14.40 -1.38
CA ASP A 26 -6.63 15.11 -0.92
C ASP A 26 -7.80 14.98 -1.91
N TRP A 27 -7.88 13.84 -2.59
CA TRP A 27 -8.96 13.60 -3.56
C TRP A 27 -10.35 13.81 -2.95
N MET A 28 -10.56 13.36 -1.72
CA MET A 28 -11.82 13.46 -0.99
C MET A 28 -11.80 14.62 0.01
N SER A 29 -12.96 15.23 0.18
CA SER A 29 -13.35 16.07 1.31
C SER A 29 -14.49 15.41 2.09
N ALA A 30 -14.95 16.02 3.19
CA ALA A 30 -16.03 15.47 4.01
C ALA A 30 -17.37 15.27 3.24
N THR A 31 -17.57 15.95 2.11
CA THR A 31 -18.83 15.96 1.36
C THR A 31 -18.71 15.40 -0.05
N GLY A 32 -17.59 14.78 -0.41
CA GLY A 32 -17.32 14.27 -1.76
C GLY A 32 -15.97 14.70 -2.31
N PRO A 33 -15.75 14.63 -3.64
CA PRO A 33 -14.49 15.06 -4.25
C PRO A 33 -14.13 16.49 -3.84
N ASN A 34 -12.86 16.73 -3.54
CA ASN A 34 -12.41 18.05 -3.10
C ASN A 34 -12.67 19.10 -4.21
N PRO A 35 -13.49 20.14 -3.95
CA PRO A 35 -13.85 21.12 -4.97
C PRO A 35 -12.67 21.98 -5.43
N ASN A 36 -11.61 22.09 -4.62
CA ASN A 36 -10.42 22.89 -4.95
C ASN A 36 -9.51 22.22 -5.98
N ARG A 37 -9.81 21.00 -6.46
CA ARG A 37 -9.00 20.28 -7.45
C ARG A 37 -9.00 20.90 -8.83
N SER A 38 -10.03 21.68 -9.17
CA SER A 38 -10.09 22.43 -10.43
C SER A 38 -9.26 23.71 -10.39
N ASN A 39 -8.75 24.11 -9.21
CA ASN A 39 -7.94 25.31 -9.07
C ASN A 39 -6.51 25.06 -9.58
N PRO A 40 -6.07 25.71 -10.66
CA PRO A 40 -4.73 25.53 -11.20
C PRO A 40 -3.62 26.06 -10.28
N ASN A 41 -3.93 26.97 -9.35
CA ASN A 41 -2.96 27.55 -8.44
C ASN A 41 -2.76 26.72 -7.15
N ARG A 42 -3.50 25.62 -7.01
CA ARG A 42 -3.41 24.75 -5.85
C ARG A 42 -2.20 23.82 -5.98
N GLN A 43 -1.35 23.77 -4.95
CA GLN A 43 -0.33 22.72 -4.83
C GLN A 43 -1.01 21.34 -4.74
N THR A 44 -0.56 20.42 -5.58
CA THR A 44 -1.05 19.04 -5.58
C THR A 44 0.00 18.14 -4.94
N VAL A 45 -0.44 17.34 -3.97
CA VAL A 45 0.39 16.29 -3.36
C VAL A 45 0.03 14.97 -4.01
N LEU A 46 1.03 14.33 -4.62
CA LEU A 46 0.94 12.99 -5.18
C LEU A 46 1.74 12.04 -4.29
N THR A 47 1.14 10.92 -3.91
CA THR A 47 1.85 9.85 -3.22
C THR A 47 2.06 8.72 -4.19
N PHE A 48 3.32 8.43 -4.51
CA PHE A 48 3.70 7.35 -5.40
C PHE A 48 3.97 6.09 -4.59
N TYR A 49 3.46 4.96 -5.07
CA TYR A 49 3.71 3.66 -4.45
C TYR A 49 4.57 2.80 -5.36
N GLY A 50 5.41 2.02 -4.68
CA GLY A 50 6.28 1.03 -5.24
C GLY A 50 6.20 -0.22 -4.38
N GLY A 51 6.69 -1.33 -4.90
CA GLY A 51 6.64 -2.59 -4.19
C GLY A 51 7.62 -3.58 -4.75
N ASN A 52 7.68 -4.72 -4.07
CA ASN A 52 8.53 -5.82 -4.47
C ASN A 52 7.66 -7.09 -4.55
N ASN A 53 7.73 -7.78 -5.68
CA ASN A 53 7.00 -9.03 -5.94
C ASN A 53 7.93 -10.26 -6.05
N LEU A 54 9.19 -10.12 -5.61
CA LEU A 54 10.18 -11.19 -5.62
C LEU A 54 9.71 -12.39 -4.77
N PRO A 55 10.29 -13.58 -5.00
CA PRO A 55 10.03 -14.73 -4.14
C PRO A 55 10.53 -14.49 -2.70
N VAL A 56 9.97 -15.24 -1.74
CA VAL A 56 10.22 -15.06 -0.29
C VAL A 56 11.71 -15.14 0.06
N ASN A 57 12.45 -16.02 -0.58
CA ASN A 57 13.90 -16.18 -0.36
C ASN A 57 14.72 -14.95 -0.80
N ALA A 58 14.19 -14.11 -1.70
CA ALA A 58 14.85 -12.89 -2.17
C ALA A 58 14.45 -11.64 -1.37
N MET A 59 13.39 -11.71 -0.55
CA MET A 59 12.89 -10.59 0.24
C MET A 59 13.92 -9.99 1.21
N PRO A 60 14.79 -10.78 1.89
CA PRO A 60 15.83 -10.21 2.74
C PRO A 60 16.80 -9.30 1.97
N GLN A 61 17.23 -9.73 0.78
CA GLN A 61 18.12 -8.92 -0.06
C GLN A 61 17.39 -7.70 -0.62
N ALA A 62 16.15 -7.86 -1.07
CA ALA A 62 15.32 -6.75 -1.53
C ALA A 62 15.16 -5.64 -0.47
N ARG A 63 15.06 -6.03 0.80
CA ARG A 63 15.00 -5.07 1.91
C ARG A 63 16.32 -4.33 2.09
N ILE A 64 17.46 -5.01 1.92
CA ILE A 64 18.77 -4.35 1.94
C ILE A 64 18.83 -3.35 0.79
N ASP A 65 18.51 -3.77 -0.43
CA ASP A 65 18.54 -2.93 -1.62
C ASP A 65 17.64 -1.70 -1.46
N LEU A 66 16.41 -1.87 -0.93
CA LEU A 66 15.49 -0.76 -0.64
C LEU A 66 16.16 0.30 0.25
N LEU A 67 16.81 -0.14 1.33
CA LEU A 67 17.40 0.72 2.36
C LEU A 67 18.75 1.32 1.94
N THR A 68 19.53 0.64 1.11
CA THR A 68 20.85 1.10 0.65
C THR A 68 20.80 1.88 -0.66
N THR A 69 19.71 1.76 -1.44
CA THR A 69 19.54 2.52 -2.69
C THR A 69 19.53 4.03 -2.39
N PRO A 70 20.45 4.81 -3.02
CA PRO A 70 20.52 6.24 -2.81
C PRO A 70 19.21 6.94 -3.17
N PHE A 71 18.89 8.01 -2.44
CA PHE A 71 17.70 8.83 -2.71
C PHE A 71 17.66 9.31 -4.18
N SER A 72 18.81 9.73 -4.72
CA SER A 72 18.95 10.23 -6.09
C SER A 72 18.52 9.21 -7.16
N SER A 73 18.61 7.91 -6.87
CA SER A 73 18.15 6.86 -7.79
C SER A 73 16.63 6.84 -7.88
N TYR A 74 15.93 6.93 -6.74
CA TYR A 74 14.47 7.05 -6.70
C TYR A 74 13.99 8.36 -7.33
N GLU A 75 14.65 9.48 -7.01
CA GLU A 75 14.33 10.77 -7.60
C GLU A 75 14.49 10.76 -9.13
N SER A 76 15.56 10.17 -9.65
CA SER A 76 15.80 10.06 -11.09
C SER A 76 14.76 9.18 -11.78
N SER A 77 14.38 8.05 -11.17
CA SER A 77 13.28 7.20 -11.67
C SER A 77 11.97 7.96 -11.68
N LEU A 78 11.63 8.67 -10.59
CA LEU A 78 10.38 9.42 -10.49
C LEU A 78 10.33 10.56 -11.51
N ARG A 79 11.45 11.28 -11.70
CA ARG A 79 11.58 12.30 -12.76
C ARG A 79 11.28 11.72 -14.14
N SER A 80 11.89 10.58 -14.46
CA SER A 80 11.66 9.87 -15.72
C SER A 80 10.20 9.47 -15.89
N ASP A 81 9.60 8.89 -14.86
CA ASP A 81 8.20 8.47 -14.88
C ASP A 81 7.25 9.66 -15.04
N MET A 82 7.40 10.71 -14.24
CA MET A 82 6.53 11.89 -14.28
C MET A 82 6.59 12.63 -15.61
N ASN A 83 7.78 12.85 -16.15
CA ASN A 83 7.93 13.50 -17.47
C ASN A 83 7.29 12.66 -18.59
N ARG A 84 7.28 11.33 -18.46
CA ARG A 84 6.63 10.43 -19.41
C ARG A 84 5.11 10.40 -19.24
N ILE A 85 4.59 10.20 -18.04
CA ILE A 85 3.14 10.09 -17.79
C ILE A 85 2.41 11.43 -17.97
N PHE A 86 3.09 12.56 -17.76
CA PHE A 86 2.53 13.89 -17.97
C PHE A 86 3.04 14.57 -19.26
N ALA A 87 3.65 13.80 -20.17
CA ALA A 87 4.02 14.27 -21.48
C ALA A 87 2.82 14.93 -22.18
N GLY A 88 3.05 16.10 -22.79
CA GLY A 88 1.99 16.87 -23.46
C GLY A 88 1.11 17.73 -22.54
N ARG A 89 1.32 17.70 -21.22
CA ARG A 89 0.61 18.58 -20.25
C ARG A 89 1.41 19.83 -19.86
N ASN A 90 2.43 20.19 -20.64
CA ASN A 90 3.40 21.23 -20.30
C ASN A 90 4.07 21.01 -18.91
N PHE A 91 4.12 19.76 -18.43
CA PHE A 91 4.76 19.43 -17.16
C PHE A 91 6.27 19.38 -17.32
N ASP A 92 6.99 19.94 -16.36
CA ASP A 92 8.45 19.86 -16.25
C ASP A 92 8.78 19.55 -14.79
N PHE A 93 9.40 18.39 -14.55
CA PHE A 93 9.69 17.93 -13.20
C PHE A 93 10.54 18.93 -12.39
N ASP A 94 11.61 19.47 -12.99
CA ASP A 94 12.56 20.32 -12.27
C ASP A 94 11.99 21.72 -12.01
N ARG A 95 11.03 22.17 -12.83
CA ARG A 95 10.30 23.43 -12.64
C ARG A 95 9.10 23.28 -11.69
N ASP A 96 8.36 22.17 -11.77
CA ASP A 96 7.03 22.03 -11.17
C ASP A 96 7.05 21.25 -9.84
N VAL A 97 8.03 20.40 -9.59
CA VAL A 97 8.16 19.67 -8.31
C VAL A 97 8.95 20.50 -7.30
N GLN A 98 8.27 20.91 -6.22
CA GLN A 98 8.88 21.77 -5.21
C GLN A 98 9.55 21.00 -4.07
N ALA A 99 9.09 19.77 -3.80
CA ALA A 99 9.63 18.93 -2.74
C ALA A 99 9.36 17.46 -3.05
N LEU A 100 10.29 16.61 -2.64
CA LEU A 100 10.17 15.17 -2.70
C LEU A 100 10.54 14.58 -1.34
N TYR A 101 9.68 13.70 -0.83
CA TYR A 101 9.90 12.96 0.41
C TYR A 101 9.87 11.48 0.08
N LEU A 102 10.88 10.74 0.54
CA LEU A 102 10.98 9.31 0.33
C LEU A 102 10.86 8.55 1.65
N TYR A 103 9.86 7.70 1.75
CA TYR A 103 9.67 6.79 2.86
C TYR A 103 10.00 5.37 2.41
N ARG A 104 10.89 4.70 3.14
CA ARG A 104 11.35 3.35 2.83
C ARG A 104 10.87 2.39 3.91
N TRP A 105 9.89 1.57 3.55
CA TRP A 105 9.30 0.63 4.49
C TRP A 105 9.71 -0.80 4.13
N GLY A 106 10.70 -1.34 4.83
CA GLY A 106 11.13 -2.73 4.64
C GLY A 106 10.07 -3.77 5.03
N HIS A 107 9.03 -3.36 5.77
CA HIS A 107 7.88 -4.17 6.20
C HIS A 107 6.61 -3.30 6.23
N SER A 108 6.20 -2.71 5.09
CA SER A 108 5.06 -1.78 5.04
C SER A 108 3.70 -2.44 5.30
N MET A 109 3.47 -3.58 4.66
CA MET A 109 2.16 -4.22 4.54
C MET A 109 2.33 -5.73 4.56
N VAL A 110 1.37 -6.45 5.15
CA VAL A 110 1.31 -7.89 4.95
C VAL A 110 1.12 -8.16 3.46
N TYR A 111 1.96 -9.03 2.90
CA TYR A 111 1.84 -9.46 1.51
C TYR A 111 1.27 -10.89 1.48
N PRO A 112 -0.07 -11.05 1.56
CA PRO A 112 -0.69 -12.35 1.68
C PRO A 112 -0.42 -13.17 0.42
N LYS A 113 0.25 -14.30 0.57
CA LYS A 113 0.42 -15.28 -0.50
C LYS A 113 -0.89 -16.05 -0.72
N PRO A 114 -1.11 -16.66 -1.89
CA PRO A 114 -2.19 -17.61 -2.09
C PRO A 114 -2.21 -18.64 -0.94
N GLY A 115 -3.38 -18.87 -0.34
CA GLY A 115 -3.49 -19.72 0.85
C GLY A 115 -3.48 -18.97 2.20
N TRP A 116 -3.08 -17.69 2.24
CA TRP A 116 -3.01 -16.92 3.48
C TRP A 116 -4.38 -16.45 4.00
N PRO A 117 -5.29 -15.88 3.18
CA PRO A 117 -6.64 -15.52 3.66
C PRO A 117 -7.51 -16.74 3.97
N PHE A 118 -7.44 -17.74 3.10
CA PHE A 118 -8.15 -19.00 3.15
C PHE A 118 -7.22 -20.11 2.65
N SER A 119 -7.35 -21.31 3.21
CA SER A 119 -6.73 -22.51 2.65
C SER A 119 -7.31 -22.83 1.27
N ALA A 120 -6.70 -23.80 0.57
CA ALA A 120 -7.31 -24.37 -0.62
C ALA A 120 -8.77 -24.78 -0.33
N PRO A 121 -9.73 -24.36 -1.18
CA PRO A 121 -11.13 -24.67 -0.94
C PRO A 121 -11.39 -26.17 -1.12
N ILE A 122 -12.40 -26.68 -0.42
CA ILE A 122 -12.94 -28.02 -0.69
C ILE A 122 -14.00 -27.86 -1.78
N VAL A 123 -13.90 -28.67 -2.83
CA VAL A 123 -14.90 -28.72 -3.91
C VAL A 123 -15.57 -30.09 -3.88
N ASN A 124 -16.87 -30.12 -3.64
CA ASN A 124 -17.67 -31.35 -3.66
C ASN A 124 -18.94 -31.13 -4.50
N GLY A 125 -19.11 -31.91 -5.57
CA GLY A 125 -20.27 -31.79 -6.46
C GLY A 125 -20.45 -30.40 -7.10
N GLY A 126 -19.35 -29.65 -7.29
CA GLY A 126 -19.38 -28.27 -7.79
C GLY A 126 -19.62 -27.20 -6.73
N GLN A 127 -19.92 -27.57 -5.48
CA GLN A 127 -19.99 -26.63 -4.36
C GLN A 127 -18.59 -26.29 -3.86
N VAL A 128 -18.29 -25.00 -3.74
CA VAL A 128 -17.02 -24.49 -3.21
C VAL A 128 -17.20 -24.09 -1.74
N THR A 129 -16.49 -24.77 -0.85
CA THR A 129 -16.47 -24.46 0.59
C THR A 129 -15.15 -23.79 0.97
N ARG A 130 -15.23 -22.60 1.57
CA ARG A 130 -14.05 -21.90 2.11
C ARG A 130 -13.54 -22.63 3.34
N VAL A 131 -12.22 -22.81 3.41
CA VAL A 131 -11.53 -23.46 4.52
C VAL A 131 -10.65 -22.44 5.24
N PRO A 132 -10.66 -22.38 6.58
CA PRO A 132 -9.74 -21.54 7.33
C PRO A 132 -8.27 -21.79 6.94
N SER A 133 -7.49 -20.73 6.78
CA SER A 133 -6.04 -20.83 6.61
C SER A 133 -5.31 -21.07 7.93
N ALA A 134 -4.04 -21.45 7.85
CA ALA A 134 -3.17 -21.68 9.02
C ALA A 134 -3.20 -20.53 10.04
N ARG A 135 -3.40 -19.28 9.58
CA ARG A 135 -3.49 -18.11 10.45
C ARG A 135 -4.62 -18.20 11.48
N PHE A 136 -5.75 -18.85 11.15
CA PHE A 136 -6.89 -18.96 12.06
C PHE A 136 -6.55 -19.80 13.29
N TYR A 137 -5.66 -20.78 13.13
CA TYR A 137 -5.15 -21.59 14.22
C TYR A 137 -4.01 -20.88 14.94
N ALA A 138 -3.09 -20.25 14.19
CA ALA A 138 -1.92 -19.59 14.75
C ALA A 138 -2.24 -18.33 15.59
N ARG A 139 -3.36 -17.65 15.31
CA ARG A 139 -3.75 -16.41 15.99
C ARG A 139 -4.54 -16.61 17.29
N GLN A 140 -4.85 -17.85 17.67
CA GLN A 140 -5.62 -18.14 18.88
C GLN A 140 -4.83 -17.69 20.12
N GLN A 141 -5.55 -17.29 21.18
CA GLN A 141 -4.94 -16.93 22.45
C GLN A 141 -4.19 -18.13 23.05
N VAL A 142 -2.97 -17.89 23.54
CA VAL A 142 -2.18 -18.88 24.28
C VAL A 142 -2.03 -18.41 25.72
N GLY A 143 -2.82 -18.98 26.62
CA GLY A 143 -2.85 -18.57 28.02
C GLY A 143 -3.25 -17.10 28.15
N ARG A 144 -2.31 -16.25 28.60
CA ARG A 144 -2.51 -14.79 28.75
C ARG A 144 -1.97 -13.97 27.57
N ILE A 145 -1.59 -14.63 26.47
CA ILE A 145 -0.97 -13.99 25.31
C ILE A 145 -1.95 -14.05 24.13
N SER A 146 -2.34 -12.88 23.63
CA SER A 146 -3.21 -12.71 22.46
C SER A 146 -2.43 -12.06 21.30
N PHE A 147 -2.71 -12.48 20.08
CA PHE A 147 -2.02 -12.01 18.86
C PHE A 147 -2.94 -11.09 18.05
N GLY A 148 -2.53 -9.84 17.85
CA GLY A 148 -3.28 -8.80 17.13
C GLY A 148 -2.46 -8.16 16.00
N ALA A 149 -3.07 -7.22 15.27
CA ALA A 149 -2.62 -6.52 14.05
C ALA A 149 -3.13 -7.12 12.71
N GLN A 150 -2.70 -6.53 11.60
CA GLN A 150 -3.24 -6.82 10.26
C GLN A 150 -2.83 -8.18 9.70
N ASP A 151 -1.67 -8.69 10.09
CA ASP A 151 -1.08 -9.95 9.65
C ASP A 151 -1.89 -11.17 10.12
N VAL A 152 -2.48 -11.11 11.33
CA VAL A 152 -3.39 -12.15 11.83
C VAL A 152 -4.76 -12.15 11.14
N GLU A 153 -5.15 -11.03 10.52
CA GLU A 153 -6.43 -10.88 9.79
C GLU A 153 -6.33 -11.06 8.28
N SER A 154 -5.12 -11.16 7.73
CA SER A 154 -4.81 -11.46 6.33
C SER A 154 -5.09 -10.36 5.29
N SER A 155 -5.49 -9.17 5.69
CA SER A 155 -5.51 -8.03 4.76
C SER A 155 -4.62 -6.92 5.29
N PRO A 156 -3.84 -6.24 4.43
CA PRO A 156 -3.02 -5.11 4.83
C PRO A 156 -3.87 -3.84 4.95
N ALA A 157 -4.81 -3.87 5.90
CA ALA A 157 -5.83 -2.85 6.08
C ALA A 157 -5.90 -2.40 7.54
N ASN A 158 -6.19 -1.11 7.75
CA ASN A 158 -6.41 -0.54 9.07
C ASN A 158 -7.60 -1.17 9.77
N GLU A 159 -8.67 -1.52 9.05
CA GLU A 159 -9.84 -2.21 9.58
C GLU A 159 -9.46 -3.57 10.18
N SER A 160 -8.55 -4.28 9.52
CA SER A 160 -8.00 -5.54 10.00
C SER A 160 -7.22 -5.34 11.29
N ALA A 161 -6.32 -4.36 11.34
CA ALA A 161 -5.58 -4.07 12.57
C ALA A 161 -6.51 -3.69 13.75
N ILE A 162 -7.54 -2.87 13.49
CA ILE A 162 -8.53 -2.46 14.50
C ILE A 162 -9.37 -3.65 14.95
N GLY A 163 -9.89 -4.44 14.00
CA GLY A 163 -10.69 -5.64 14.31
C GLY A 163 -9.90 -6.67 15.12
N ALA A 164 -8.62 -6.86 14.80
CA ALA A 164 -7.73 -7.69 15.58
C ALA A 164 -7.58 -7.16 17.01
N GLY A 165 -7.35 -5.85 17.16
CA GLY A 165 -7.23 -5.20 18.47
C GLY A 165 -8.49 -5.37 19.33
N LEU A 166 -9.67 -5.15 18.75
CA LEU A 166 -10.95 -5.37 19.42
C LEU A 166 -11.08 -6.82 19.93
N ARG A 167 -10.80 -7.80 19.06
CA ARG A 167 -10.85 -9.22 19.43
C ARG A 167 -9.89 -9.53 20.57
N THR A 168 -8.62 -9.13 20.45
CA THR A 168 -7.60 -9.45 21.47
C THR A 168 -7.91 -8.82 22.82
N SER A 169 -8.51 -7.62 22.84
CA SER A 169 -9.00 -7.00 24.08
C SER A 169 -10.08 -7.85 24.74
N GLY A 170 -11.01 -8.42 23.96
CA GLY A 170 -12.04 -9.33 24.47
C GLY A 170 -11.50 -10.68 24.97
N GLU A 171 -10.40 -11.17 24.38
CA GLU A 171 -9.70 -12.37 24.84
C GLU A 171 -8.98 -12.14 26.18
N VAL A 172 -8.37 -10.97 26.37
CA VAL A 172 -7.56 -10.66 27.57
C VAL A 172 -8.42 -10.16 28.73
N LEU A 173 -9.50 -9.43 28.48
CA LEU A 173 -10.35 -8.83 29.51
C LEU A 173 -10.82 -9.83 30.59
N PRO A 174 -11.26 -11.06 30.27
CA PRO A 174 -11.68 -12.05 31.28
C PRO A 174 -10.53 -12.59 32.15
N LEU A 175 -9.28 -12.27 31.82
CA LEU A 175 -8.09 -12.75 32.52
C LEU A 175 -7.53 -11.73 33.51
N LEU A 176 -8.00 -10.48 33.46
CA LEU A 176 -7.64 -9.40 34.39
C LEU A 176 -8.34 -9.59 35.74
#